data_AF-A0A852ZUT5-F1
#
_entry.id   AF-A0A852ZUT5-F1
#
_cell.length_a   1.000
_cell.length_b   1.000
_cell.length_c   1.000
_cell.angle_alpha   90.00
_cell.angle_beta   90.00
_cell.angle_gamma   90.00
#
_symmetry.space_group_name_H-M   'P 1'
#
loop_
_entity.id
_entity.type
_entity.pdbx_description
1 polymer ?
#
loop_
_entity_poly.entity_id
_entity_poly.type
_entity_poly.pdbx_seq_one_letter_code
_entity_poly.pdbx_strand_id
1 'polypeptide(L)' 'MRPYPLDELYEEMAFIAYHFHWSHAELMALEHGERRRWCEEISRINRQLGGAPSNPFEIA' A
#
# COMPACT_ATOMS: atom_id res chain seq x y z
N MET A 1 4.20 13.56 21.43
CA MET A 1 3.56 13.09 20.18
C MET A 1 3.81 14.14 19.11
N ARG A 2 4.45 13.79 17.99
CA ARG A 2 4.50 14.66 16.81
C ARG A 2 3.17 14.52 16.05
N PRO A 3 2.56 15.61 15.55
CA PRO A 3 1.37 15.51 14.73
C PRO A 3 1.67 14.63 13.52
N TYR A 4 0.72 13.77 13.17
CA TYR A 4 0.87 12.92 12.00
C TYR A 4 0.88 13.82 10.76
N PRO A 5 1.97 13.86 9.98
CA PRO A 5 2.05 14.75 8.83
C PRO A 5 1.03 14.30 7.79
N LEU A 6 0.19 15.25 7.37
CA LEU A 6 -0.92 14.98 6.46
C LEU A 6 -0.44 14.40 5.12
N ASP A 7 0.76 14.78 4.69
CA ASP A 7 1.37 14.28 3.47
C ASP A 7 1.68 12.78 3.56
N GLU A 8 2.26 12.30 4.68
CA GLU A 8 2.50 10.86 4.91
C GLU A 8 1.19 10.05 4.94
N LEU A 9 0.09 10.64 5.44
CA LEU A 9 -1.22 9.99 5.42
C LEU A 9 -1.69 9.71 3.99
N TYR A 10 -1.65 10.73 3.14
CA TYR A 10 -2.10 10.59 1.76
C TYR A 10 -1.18 9.66 0.96
N GLU A 11 0.12 9.68 1.21
CA GLU A 11 1.08 8.75 0.60
C GLU A 11 0.77 7.29 0.97
N GLU A 12 0.58 6.98 2.26
CA GLU A 12 0.21 5.63 2.71
C GLU A 12 -1.11 5.17 2.08
N MET A 13 -2.13 6.03 2.09
CA MET A 13 -3.45 5.70 1.53
C MET A 13 -3.38 5.49 0.01
N ALA A 14 -2.65 6.35 -0.71
CA ALA A 14 -2.47 6.20 -2.16
C ALA A 14 -1.73 4.91 -2.50
N PHE A 15 -0.70 4.55 -1.73
CA PHE A 15 0.04 3.31 -1.92
C PHE A 15 -0.84 2.08 -1.72
N ILE A 16 -1.65 2.04 -0.67
CA ILE A 16 -2.58 0.93 -0.42
C ILE A 16 -3.68 0.90 -1.50
N ALA A 17 -4.26 2.04 -1.87
CA ALA A 17 -5.27 2.13 -2.92
C ALA A 17 -4.75 1.64 -4.28
N TYR A 18 -3.48 1.93 -4.60
CA TYR A 18 -2.86 1.48 -5.84
C TYR A 18 -2.76 -0.05 -5.92
N HIS A 19 -2.55 -0.74 -4.80
CA HIS A 19 -2.35 -2.19 -4.77
C HIS A 19 -3.63 -3.00 -4.48
N PHE A 20 -4.50 -2.53 -3.59
CA PHE A 20 -5.71 -3.27 -3.17
C PHE A 20 -7.01 -2.63 -3.64
N HIS A 21 -6.95 -1.42 -4.21
CA HIS A 21 -8.11 -0.70 -4.76
C HIS A 21 -9.23 -0.48 -3.74
N TRP A 22 -8.87 -0.40 -2.45
CA TRP A 22 -9.78 0.01 -1.40
C TRP A 22 -10.23 1.46 -1.60
N SER A 23 -11.48 1.71 -1.24
CA SER A 23 -12.07 3.04 -1.30
C SER A 23 -11.40 3.98 -0.30
N HIS A 24 -11.53 5.28 -0.56
CA HIS A 24 -11.08 6.32 0.38
C HIS A 24 -11.69 6.14 1.78
N ALA A 25 -12.96 5.72 1.85
CA ALA A 25 -13.66 5.51 3.12
C ALA A 25 -13.06 4.35 3.92
N GLU A 26 -12.76 3.22 3.27
CA GLU A 26 -12.11 2.07 3.92
C GLU A 26 -10.71 2.43 4.44
N LEU A 27 -9.94 3.19 3.66
CA LEU A 27 -8.60 3.62 4.04
C LEU A 27 -8.59 4.61 5.20
N MET A 28 -9.58 5.52 5.24
CA MET A 28 -9.75 6.47 6.35
C MET A 28 -10.20 5.80 7.64
N ALA A 29 -10.83 4.62 7.56
CA ALA A 29 -11.25 3.85 8.74
C ALA A 29 -10.10 3.08 9.41
N LEU A 30 -8.98 2.86 8.70
CA LEU A 30 -7.82 2.17 9.25
C LEU A 30 -7.12 3.02 10.31
N GLU A 31 -6.70 2.39 11.41
CA GLU A 31 -5.80 3.03 12.34
C GLU A 31 -4.43 3.31 11.70
N HIS A 32 -3.70 4.27 12.26
CA HIS A 32 -2.38 4.62 11.72
C HIS A 32 -1.40 3.45 11.69
N GLY A 33 -1.40 2.61 12.74
CA GLY A 33 -0.56 1.41 12.78
C GLY A 33 -0.97 0.36 11.75
N GLU A 34 -2.26 0.24 11.44
CA GLU A 34 -2.77 -0.70 10.45
C GLU A 34 -2.35 -0.29 9.04
N ARG A 35 -2.47 1.00 8.67
CA ARG A 35 -2.00 1.49 7.37
C ARG A 35 -0.52 1.21 7.15
N ARG A 36 0.32 1.49 8.16
CA ARG A 36 1.76 1.21 8.09
C ARG A 36 2.05 -0.27 7.90
N ARG A 37 1.35 -1.13 8.65
CA ARG A 37 1.47 -2.58 8.49
C ARG A 37 1.09 -3.03 7.08
N TRP A 38 0.01 -2.50 6.50
CA TRP A 38 -0.35 -2.82 5.11
C TRP A 38 0.72 -2.37 4.11
N CYS A 39 1.30 -1.19 4.28
CA CYS A 39 2.42 -0.73 3.46
C CYS A 39 3.64 -1.67 3.55
N GLU A 40 3.96 -2.17 4.75
CA GLU A 40 5.03 -3.14 4.99
C GLU A 40 4.76 -4.48 4.30
N GLU A 41 3.52 -5.00 4.38
CA GLU A 41 3.11 -6.26 3.77
C GLU A 41 3.14 -6.18 2.24
N ILE A 42 2.59 -5.11 1.66
CA ILE A 42 2.67 -4.84 0.21
C ILE A 42 4.14 -4.78 -0.23
N SER A 43 4.97 -4.05 0.51
CA SER A 43 6.40 -3.95 0.20
C SER A 43 7.12 -5.30 0.33
N ARG A 44 6.73 -6.14 1.30
CA ARG A 44 7.27 -7.50 1.45
C ARG A 44 6.91 -8.36 0.25
N ILE A 45 5.65 -8.33 -0.19
CA ILE A 45 5.18 -9.04 -1.38
C ILE A 45 5.94 -8.56 -2.62
N ASN A 46 6.03 -7.24 -2.84
CA ASN A 46 6.74 -6.67 -3.99
C ASN A 46 8.23 -7.05 -4.00
N ARG A 47 8.88 -7.09 -2.83
CA ARG A 47 10.28 -7.57 -2.70
C ARG A 47 10.40 -9.06 -3.01
N GLN A 48 9.45 -9.89 -2.57
CA GLN A 48 9.41 -11.32 -2.87
C GLN A 48 9.16 -11.60 -4.36
N LEU A 49 8.33 -10.78 -5.01
CA LEU A 49 8.07 -10.83 -6.45
C LEU A 49 9.22 -10.23 -7.29
N GLY A 50 10.21 -9.61 -6.65
CA GLY A 50 11.56 -9.53 -7.19
C GLY A 50 11.79 -8.62 -8.39
N GLY A 51 11.07 -7.51 -8.57
CA GLY A 51 11.44 -6.47 -9.54
C GLY A 51 11.45 -6.89 -11.03
N ALA A 52 10.83 -8.01 -11.40
CA ALA A 52 10.54 -8.38 -12.79
C ALA A 52 9.02 -8.26 -13.03
N PRO A 53 8.56 -7.90 -14.24
CA PRO A 53 7.16 -7.96 -14.52
C PRO A 53 6.73 -9.43 -14.40
N SER A 54 5.94 -9.73 -13.37
CA SER A 54 4.99 -10.84 -13.48
C SER A 54 3.92 -10.34 -14.43
N ASN A 55 4.25 -10.27 -15.72
CA ASN A 55 3.23 -10.15 -16.74
C ASN A 55 2.60 -11.55 -16.84
N PRO A 56 1.37 -11.77 -16.34
CA PRO A 56 0.70 -13.06 -16.49
C PRO A 56 0.37 -13.37 -17.96
N PHE A 57 0.59 -12.40 -18.86
CA PHE A 57 0.39 -12.47 -20.30
C PHE A 57 1.71 -12.58 -21.09
N GLU A 58 2.86 -12.78 -20.43
CA GLU A 58 4.06 -13.34 -21.08
C GLU A 58 4.03 -14.89 -21.07
N ILE A 59 2.86 -15.44 -21.38
CA ILE A 59 2.72 -16.82 -21.84
C ILE A 59 2.24 -16.69 -23.29
N ALA A 60 3.08 -17.20 -24.20
CA ALA A 60 2.90 -17.45 -25.63
C ALA A 60 1.51 -17.14 -26.25
#